data_AF-A0A534R2Z6-F1
#
_entry.id   AF-A0A534R2Z6-F1
#
_cell.length_a   1.000
_cell.length_b   1.000
_cell.length_c   1.000
_cell.angle_alpha   90.00
_cell.angle_beta   90.00
_cell.angle_gamma   90.00
#
_symmetry.space_group_name_H-M   'P 1'
#
loop_
_entity.id
_entity.type
_entity.pdbx_description
1 polymer ?
#
loop_
_entity_poly.entity_id
_entity_poly.type
_entity_poly.pdbx_seq_one_letter_code
_entity_poly.pdbx_strand_id
1 'polypeptide(L)' 'DFRGRDVSISIRGVRLRGIATSYSSVPAGEPVAIVNSWGHLEIAVREGSAAEVLPAAVGETVRIT' A
#
# COMPACT_ATOMS: atom_id res chain seq x y z
N ASP A 1 15.24 -3.80 -3.23
CA ASP A 1 14.15 -4.49 -3.94
C ASP A 1 13.36 -5.31 -2.91
N PHE A 2 12.03 -5.24 -2.97
CA PHE A 2 11.08 -5.90 -2.08
C PHE A 2 10.35 -7.08 -2.75
N ARG A 3 10.56 -7.27 -4.06
CA ARG A 3 9.91 -8.33 -4.83
C ARG A 3 10.27 -9.71 -4.25
N GLY A 4 9.25 -10.54 -4.03
CA GLY A 4 9.41 -11.91 -3.51
C GLY A 4 9.78 -12.01 -2.02
N ARG A 5 9.68 -10.92 -1.25
CA ARG A 5 9.92 -10.92 0.20
C ARG A 5 8.61 -10.75 0.96
N ASP A 6 8.48 -11.51 2.05
CA ASP A 6 7.44 -11.26 3.06
C ASP A 6 7.82 -9.99 3.82
N VAL A 7 7.18 -8.88 3.43
CA VAL A 7 7.35 -7.58 4.08
C VAL A 7 6.05 -7.17 4.73
N SER A 8 6.14 -6.34 5.76
CA SER A 8 5.00 -5.64 6.31
C SER A 8 5.16 -4.13 6.15
N ILE A 9 4.10 -3.51 5.62
CA ILE A 9 4.05 -2.08 5.34
C ILE A 9 3.08 -1.44 6.32
N SER A 10 3.50 -0.38 6.99
CA SER A 10 2.69 0.31 7.98
C SER A 10 2.65 1.82 7.72
N ILE A 11 1.45 2.40 7.79
CA ILE A 11 1.21 3.84 7.70
C ILE A 11 0.06 4.21 8.64
N ARG A 12 0.28 5.18 9.54
CA ARG A 12 -0.76 5.74 10.43
C ARG A 12 -1.67 4.71 11.12
N GLY A 13 -1.09 3.59 11.56
CA GLY A 13 -1.80 2.51 12.27
C GLY A 13 -2.40 1.43 11.36
N VAL A 14 -2.46 1.65 10.04
CA VAL A 14 -2.84 0.64 9.06
C VAL A 14 -1.64 -0.23 8.73
N ARG A 15 -1.85 -1.54 8.67
CA ARG A 15 -0.82 -2.52 8.36
C ARG A 15 -1.23 -3.42 7.19
N LEU A 16 -0.36 -3.46 6.19
CA LEU A 16 -0.48 -4.29 5.00
C LEU A 16 0.58 -5.39 5.03
N ARG A 17 0.24 -6.54 4.44
CA ARG A 17 1.15 -7.68 4.28
C ARG A 17 1.51 -7.86 2.81
N GLY A 18 2.81 -7.95 2.56
CA GLY A 18 3.37 -8.14 1.24
C GLY A 18 3.15 -6.95 0.31
N ILE A 19 3.66 -7.12 -0.91
CA ILE A 19 3.44 -6.20 -2.02
C ILE A 19 2.76 -7.01 -3.13
N ALA A 20 1.58 -6.56 -3.53
CA ALA A 20 0.81 -7.17 -4.59
C ALA A 20 1.35 -6.82 -5.98
N THR A 21 1.00 -7.64 -6.97
CA THR A 21 1.37 -7.42 -8.37
C THR A 21 0.42 -6.45 -9.09
N SER A 22 -0.80 -6.26 -8.57
CA SER A 22 -1.81 -5.37 -9.14
C SER A 22 -2.81 -4.88 -8.10
N TYR A 23 -3.49 -3.78 -8.41
CA TYR A 23 -4.60 -3.25 -7.62
C TYR A 23 -5.74 -4.26 -7.42
N SER A 24 -5.95 -5.16 -8.38
CA SER A 24 -7.02 -6.17 -8.36
C SER A 24 -6.76 -7.36 -7.44
N SER A 25 -5.61 -7.40 -6.76
CA SER A 25 -5.24 -8.48 -5.83
C SER A 25 -6.03 -8.45 -4.51
N VAL A 26 -6.83 -7.40 -4.28
CA VAL A 26 -7.74 -7.26 -3.13
C VAL A 26 -9.17 -6.93 -3.61
N PRO A 27 -10.20 -7.15 -2.78
CA PRO A 27 -11.57 -6.68 -3.05
C PRO A 27 -11.67 -5.16 -3.22
N ALA A 28 -12.75 -4.67 -3.82
CA ALA A 28 -13.04 -3.24 -3.90
C ALA A 28 -13.21 -2.65 -2.48
N GLY A 29 -12.68 -1.45 -2.26
CA GLY A 29 -12.66 -0.77 -0.97
C GLY A 29 -11.51 -1.18 -0.03
N GLU A 30 -10.74 -2.23 -0.37
CA GLU A 30 -9.63 -2.69 0.46
C GLU A 30 -8.30 -2.00 0.08
N PRO A 31 -7.42 -1.72 1.07
CA PRO A 31 -6.11 -1.16 0.82
C PRO A 31 -5.14 -2.22 0.26
N VAL A 32 -4.24 -1.79 -0.62
CA VAL A 32 -3.23 -2.63 -1.27
C VAL A 32 -1.92 -1.89 -1.40
N ALA A 33 -0.81 -2.59 -1.18
CA ALA A 33 0.51 -2.08 -1.50
C ALA A 33 1.01 -2.68 -2.82
N ILE A 34 1.48 -1.86 -3.74
CA ILE A 34 2.06 -2.29 -5.02
C ILE A 34 3.36 -1.52 -5.32
N VAL A 35 4.15 -2.00 -6.29
CA VAL A 35 5.17 -1.15 -6.92
C VAL A 35 4.57 -0.55 -8.18
N ASN A 36 4.52 0.77 -8.26
CA ASN A 36 3.94 1.46 -9.42
C ASN A 36 4.92 1.56 -10.60
N SER A 37 4.48 2.13 -11.71
CA SER A 37 5.27 2.27 -12.94
C SER A 37 6.53 3.13 -12.78
N TRP A 38 6.61 3.95 -11.73
CA TRP A 38 7.77 4.77 -11.39
C TRP A 38 8.77 4.04 -10.47
N GLY A 39 8.48 2.79 -10.10
CA GLY A 39 9.35 1.99 -9.22
C GLY A 39 9.21 2.33 -7.74
N HIS A 40 8.17 3.08 -7.33
CA HIS A 40 7.92 3.42 -5.93
C HIS A 40 6.91 2.48 -5.30
N LEU A 41 7.05 2.27 -3.98
CA LEU A 41 5.99 1.66 -3.18
C LEU A 41 4.80 2.60 -3.11
N GLU A 42 3.65 2.12 -3.56
CA GLU A 42 2.38 2.83 -3.54
C GLU A 42 1.42 2.09 -2.62
N ILE A 43 0.68 2.85 -1.80
CA ILE A 43 -0.43 2.33 -1.01
C ILE A 43 -1.71 2.95 -1.57
N ALA A 44 -2.56 2.10 -2.15
CA ALA A 44 -3.80 2.49 -2.81
C ALA A 44 -5.00 1.79 -2.15
N VAL A 45 -6.21 2.25 -2.47
CA VAL A 45 -7.47 1.55 -2.17
C VAL A 45 -8.10 1.16 -3.49
N ARG A 46 -8.44 -0.12 -3.66
CA ARG A 46 -9.07 -0.56 -4.91
C ARG A 46 -10.43 0.13 -5.07
N GLU A 47 -10.62 0.80 -6.20
CA GLU A 47 -11.89 1.49 -6.53
C GLU A 47 -12.31 2.49 -5.44
N GLY A 48 -11.34 3.13 -4.77
CA GLY A 48 -11.58 4.11 -3.72
C GLY A 48 -10.44 5.10 -3.54
N SER A 49 -10.60 6.01 -2.58
CA SER A 49 -9.60 7.02 -2.24
C SER A 49 -8.76 6.58 -1.05
N ALA A 50 -7.45 6.40 -1.26
CA ALA A 50 -6.52 6.10 -0.18
C ALA A 50 -6.48 7.22 0.88
N ALA A 51 -6.68 8.48 0.49
CA ALA A 51 -6.71 9.61 1.42
C ALA A 51 -7.96 9.63 2.32
N GLU A 52 -9.05 8.99 1.91
CA GLU A 52 -10.27 8.87 2.71
C GLU A 52 -10.19 7.69 3.69
N VAL A 53 -9.54 6.59 3.29
CA VAL A 53 -9.46 5.35 4.07
C VAL A 53 -8.23 5.31 4.96
N LEU A 54 -7.09 5.79 4.46
CA LEU A 54 -5.87 5.89 5.22
C LEU A 54 -5.81 7.29 5.80
N PRO A 55 -5.76 7.46 7.14
CA PRO A 55 -5.63 8.76 7.78
C PRO A 55 -4.20 9.29 7.61
N ALA A 56 -3.78 9.49 6.36
CA ALA A 56 -2.44 9.81 5.93
C ALA A 56 -2.44 10.95 4.91
N ALA A 57 -1.37 11.72 4.91
CA ALA A 57 -1.15 12.87 4.03
C ALA A 57 0.27 12.85 3.46
N VAL A 58 0.57 13.80 2.57
CA VAL A 58 1.95 14.02 2.11
C VAL A 58 2.84 14.36 3.32
N GLY A 59 4.01 13.72 3.38
CA GLY A 59 4.95 13.86 4.50
C GLY A 59 4.82 12.76 5.56
N GLU A 60 3.81 11.89 5.45
CA GLU A 60 3.68 10.76 6.37
C GLU A 60 4.77 9.72 6.21
N THR A 61 5.21 9.18 7.35
CA THR A 61 6.20 8.10 7.35
C THR A 61 5.55 6.76 7.02
N VAL A 62 6.07 6.12 5.98
CA VAL A 62 5.79 4.71 5.67
C VAL A 62 6.92 3.86 6.24
N ARG A 63 6.57 2.85 7.05
CA ARG A 63 7.53 1.89 7.59
C ARG A 63 7.41 0.55 6.86
N ILE A 64 8.55 0.00 6.48
CA ILE A 64 8.67 -1.33 5.88
C ILE A 64 9.55 -2.18 6.80
N THR A 65 9.06 -3.36 7.19
CA THR A 65 9.77 -4.33 8.04
C THR A 65 9.74 -5.71 7.41
#